data_AF-A0A072TQZ8-F1
#
_entry.id   AF-A0A072TQZ8-F1
#
_cell.length_a   1.000
_cell.length_b   1.000
_cell.length_c   1.000
_cell.angle_alpha   90.00
_cell.angle_beta   90.00
_cell.angle_gamma   90.00
#
_symmetry.space_group_name_H-M   'P 1'
#
loop_
_entity.id
_entity.type
_entity.pdbx_description
1 polymer ?
#
loop_
_entity_poly.entity_id
_entity_poly.type
_entity_poly.pdbx_seq_one_letter_code
_entity_poly.pdbx_strand_id
1 'polypeptide(L)'
;MMTMADFCDQLFGFQDMLFENFDGRLEFKGNNFGAVWPGNGKPGLWLNSISRMGAVYNLILREEEIFLEEKKKMLGVKGVNGVDYERDEHIELVLPPVFAKCTKVLDARDQIVARDLYWEAMICEEGLEKIEELLVKSIEKNPFVGEPYVVLSQVYLTKGRFEEGEKEAERGLTLLLEWGCHWDKRISWEGWIAWTRVLLMKAKEKSWPNTSWGILNLGLVK
;
A
#
# COMPACT_ATOMS: atom_id res chain seq x y z
N MET A 1 -2.69 -19.70 -9.13
CA MET A 1 -2.73 -19.17 -7.74
C MET A 1 -2.40 -17.68 -7.86
N MET A 2 -3.28 -16.77 -7.41
CA MET A 2 -2.96 -15.34 -7.39
C MET A 2 -2.24 -15.01 -6.09
N THR A 3 -1.12 -14.30 -6.17
CA THR A 3 -0.29 -13.85 -5.05
C THR A 3 -0.75 -12.48 -4.55
N MET A 4 -0.31 -12.07 -3.36
CA MET A 4 -0.52 -10.70 -2.87
C MET A 4 -0.02 -9.63 -3.87
N ALA A 5 1.05 -9.94 -4.60
CA ALA A 5 1.60 -9.05 -5.63
C ALA A 5 0.66 -8.92 -6.85
N ASP A 6 0.08 -10.02 -7.33
CA ASP A 6 -0.87 -9.98 -8.45
C ASP A 6 -2.08 -9.10 -8.13
N PHE A 7 -2.62 -9.24 -6.91
CA PHE A 7 -3.74 -8.42 -6.45
C PHE A 7 -3.37 -6.93 -6.39
N CYS A 8 -2.23 -6.58 -5.78
CA CYS A 8 -1.86 -5.19 -5.59
C CYS A 8 -1.49 -4.50 -6.91
N ASP A 9 -0.93 -5.23 -7.87
CA ASP A 9 -0.51 -4.68 -9.15
C ASP A 9 -1.69 -4.46 -10.11
N GLN A 10 -2.59 -5.44 -10.20
CA GLN A 10 -3.63 -5.46 -11.24
C GLN A 10 -4.92 -4.72 -10.84
N LEU A 11 -5.25 -4.70 -9.55
CA LEU A 11 -6.58 -4.27 -9.11
C LEU A 11 -6.66 -2.79 -8.77
N PHE A 12 -7.66 -2.14 -9.35
CA PHE A 12 -8.09 -0.80 -9.04
C PHE A 12 -9.62 -0.69 -9.17
N GLY A 13 -10.17 0.53 -9.13
CA GLY A 13 -11.61 0.75 -9.06
C GLY A 13 -12.42 0.15 -10.22
N PHE A 14 -11.77 -0.16 -11.36
CA PHE A 14 -12.42 -0.88 -12.45
C PHE A 14 -12.90 -2.28 -12.03
N GLN A 15 -12.04 -3.05 -11.36
CA GLN A 15 -12.41 -4.40 -10.90
C GLN A 15 -13.43 -4.36 -9.77
N ASP A 16 -13.44 -3.29 -8.96
CA ASP A 16 -14.51 -3.10 -7.99
C ASP A 16 -15.87 -2.99 -8.68
N MET A 17 -15.96 -2.32 -9.83
CA MET A 17 -17.19 -2.23 -10.62
C MET A 17 -17.54 -3.53 -11.32
N LEU A 18 -16.55 -4.22 -11.88
CA LEU A 18 -16.72 -5.48 -12.61
C LEU A 18 -17.32 -6.59 -11.71
N PHE A 19 -16.86 -6.64 -10.47
CA PHE A 19 -17.23 -7.68 -9.50
C PHE A 19 -18.15 -7.21 -8.38
N GLU A 20 -18.71 -6.00 -8.49
CA GLU A 20 -19.60 -5.40 -7.49
C GLU A 20 -19.00 -5.39 -6.06
N ASN A 21 -17.71 -5.09 -5.96
CA ASN A 21 -16.91 -5.11 -4.71
C ASN A 21 -17.19 -3.90 -3.80
N PHE A 22 -18.44 -3.49 -3.66
CA PHE A 22 -18.80 -2.29 -2.89
C PHE A 22 -18.69 -2.50 -1.37
N ASP A 23 -18.60 -3.76 -0.92
CA ASP A 23 -18.34 -4.12 0.47
C ASP A 23 -16.84 -4.22 0.81
N GLY A 24 -15.97 -4.09 -0.19
CA GLY A 24 -14.51 -4.12 -0.08
C GLY A 24 -13.94 -5.49 0.29
N ARG A 25 -14.69 -6.58 0.19
CA ARG A 25 -14.20 -7.92 0.56
C ARG A 25 -13.56 -8.69 -0.59
N LEU A 26 -13.69 -8.18 -1.81
CA LEU A 26 -13.16 -8.72 -3.05
C LEU A 26 -13.49 -10.22 -3.21
N GLU A 27 -14.78 -10.54 -3.07
CA GLU A 27 -15.27 -11.93 -3.14
C GLU A 27 -15.57 -12.40 -4.57
N PHE A 28 -15.34 -11.55 -5.58
CA PHE A 28 -15.59 -11.83 -7.01
C PHE A 28 -17.02 -12.32 -7.31
N LYS A 29 -18.02 -11.79 -6.59
CA LYS A 29 -19.42 -12.24 -6.69
C LYS A 29 -20.22 -11.59 -7.82
N GLY A 30 -19.93 -10.32 -8.14
CA GLY A 30 -20.60 -9.60 -9.21
C GLY A 30 -20.15 -10.05 -10.60
N ASN A 31 -20.92 -9.66 -11.62
CA ASN A 31 -20.64 -10.00 -13.01
C ASN A 31 -21.04 -8.86 -13.97
N ASN A 32 -20.62 -7.64 -13.65
CA ASN A 32 -20.94 -6.45 -14.44
C ASN A 32 -19.97 -6.32 -15.63
N PHE A 33 -20.10 -7.20 -16.62
CA PHE A 33 -19.27 -7.19 -17.84
C PHE A 33 -19.47 -5.93 -18.70
N GLY A 34 -20.48 -5.11 -18.40
CA GLY A 34 -20.70 -3.80 -19.02
C GLY A 34 -19.89 -2.65 -18.40
N ALA A 35 -19.12 -2.91 -17.32
CA ALA A 35 -18.21 -1.93 -16.75
C ALA A 35 -17.21 -1.43 -17.80
N VAL A 36 -17.09 -0.11 -17.95
CA VAL A 36 -16.21 0.49 -18.95
C VAL A 36 -14.80 0.63 -18.38
N TRP A 37 -13.82 0.05 -19.05
CA TRP A 37 -12.40 0.22 -18.73
C TRP A 37 -11.88 1.58 -19.26
N PRO A 38 -11.00 2.29 -18.51
CA PRO A 38 -10.47 1.99 -17.17
C PRO A 38 -11.37 2.52 -16.03
N GLY A 39 -12.58 2.98 -16.31
CA GLY A 39 -13.43 3.63 -15.31
C GLY A 39 -12.88 5.00 -14.90
N ASN A 40 -13.05 5.36 -13.63
CA ASN A 40 -12.57 6.65 -13.09
C ASN A 40 -11.14 6.60 -12.55
N GLY A 41 -10.47 5.44 -12.57
CA GLY A 41 -9.12 5.29 -12.04
C GLY A 41 -9.00 5.38 -10.52
N LYS A 42 -10.11 5.24 -9.77
CA LYS A 42 -10.07 5.16 -8.30
C LYS A 42 -9.15 4.03 -7.82
N PRO A 43 -8.47 4.18 -6.68
CA PRO A 43 -7.79 3.06 -6.05
C PRO A 43 -8.74 1.91 -5.72
N GLY A 44 -8.27 0.67 -5.79
CA GLY A 44 -9.10 -0.54 -5.60
C GLY A 44 -9.32 -0.92 -4.14
N LEU A 45 -10.43 -1.62 -3.86
CA LEU A 45 -10.77 -2.16 -2.54
C LEU A 45 -10.26 -3.60 -2.34
N TRP A 46 -8.94 -3.77 -2.33
CA TRP A 46 -8.30 -5.08 -2.19
C TRP A 46 -7.54 -5.26 -0.87
N LEU A 47 -7.31 -4.17 -0.11
CA LEU A 47 -6.43 -4.17 1.06
C LEU A 47 -6.94 -5.04 2.21
N ASN A 48 -8.26 -5.12 2.43
CA ASN A 48 -8.84 -6.06 3.39
C ASN A 48 -8.47 -7.51 3.05
N SER A 49 -8.71 -7.93 1.81
CA SER A 49 -8.49 -9.31 1.37
C SER A 49 -7.01 -9.68 1.39
N ILE A 50 -6.13 -8.78 0.91
CA ILE A 50 -4.68 -9.01 0.97
C ILE A 50 -4.19 -9.06 2.43
N SER A 51 -4.72 -8.23 3.34
CA SER A 51 -4.32 -8.27 4.75
C SER A 51 -4.68 -9.61 5.43
N ARG A 52 -5.82 -10.21 5.05
CA ARG A 52 -6.21 -11.56 5.48
C ARG A 52 -5.28 -12.62 4.91
N MET A 53 -4.88 -12.51 3.64
CA MET A 53 -3.88 -13.40 3.04
C MET A 53 -2.54 -13.31 3.79
N GLY A 54 -2.10 -12.11 4.15
CA GLY A 54 -0.92 -11.91 4.98
C GLY A 54 -1.05 -12.62 6.33
N ALA A 55 -2.17 -12.45 7.04
CA ALA A 55 -2.38 -13.11 8.32
C ALA A 55 -2.35 -14.65 8.20
N VAL A 56 -2.94 -15.21 7.15
CA VAL A 56 -2.87 -16.67 6.87
C VAL A 56 -1.43 -17.10 6.58
N TYR A 57 -0.69 -16.34 5.77
CA TYR A 57 0.72 -16.63 5.49
C TYR A 57 1.56 -16.66 6.78
N ASN A 58 1.33 -15.72 7.68
CA ASN A 58 2.03 -15.66 8.98
C ASN A 58 1.75 -16.91 9.83
N LEU A 59 0.51 -17.42 9.82
CA LEU A 59 0.17 -18.68 10.50
C LEU A 59 0.89 -19.88 9.89
N ILE A 60 0.94 -19.96 8.55
CA ILE A 60 1.65 -21.03 7.83
C ILE A 60 3.14 -21.01 8.17
N LEU A 61 3.76 -19.82 8.15
CA LEU A 61 5.18 -19.65 8.47
C LEU A 61 5.48 -20.15 9.89
N ARG A 62 4.65 -19.78 10.86
CA ARG A 62 4.80 -20.23 12.25
C ARG A 62 4.59 -21.74 12.43
N GLU A 63 3.64 -22.32 11.71
CA GLU A 63 3.38 -23.77 11.75
C GLU A 63 4.56 -24.56 11.16
N GLU A 64 5.13 -24.10 10.05
CA GLU A 64 6.31 -24.74 9.44
C GLU A 64 7.55 -24.62 10.34
N GLU A 65 7.75 -23.49 11.02
CA GLU A 65 8.82 -23.35 12.02
C GLU A 65 8.69 -24.38 13.16
N ILE A 66 7.47 -24.57 13.69
CA ILE A 66 7.19 -25.57 14.74
C ILE A 66 7.47 -26.97 14.21
N PHE A 67 6.95 -27.31 13.02
CA PHE A 67 7.13 -28.62 12.41
C PHE A 67 8.61 -28.95 12.20
N LEU A 68 9.39 -28.03 11.63
CA LEU A 68 10.83 -28.21 11.41
C LEU A 68 11.59 -28.39 12.72
N GLU A 69 11.19 -27.69 13.79
CA GLU A 69 11.81 -27.84 15.11
C GLU A 69 11.47 -29.19 15.74
N GLU A 70 10.23 -29.66 15.63
CA GLU A 70 9.81 -31.00 16.09
C GLU A 70 10.52 -32.12 15.31
N LYS A 71 10.59 -32.00 13.99
CA LYS A 71 11.32 -32.91 13.11
C LYS A 71 12.80 -32.98 13.51
N LYS A 72 13.45 -31.83 13.77
CA LYS A 72 14.84 -31.79 14.27
C LYS A 72 14.98 -32.50 15.62
N LYS A 73 14.04 -32.32 16.57
CA LYS A 73 14.04 -33.02 17.86
C LYS A 73 13.89 -34.54 17.69
N MET A 74 13.05 -35.00 16.76
CA MET A 74 12.88 -36.44 16.48
C MET A 74 14.07 -37.06 15.73
N LEU A 75 14.66 -36.35 14.77
CA LEU A 75 15.81 -36.82 13.98
C LEU A 75 17.13 -36.75 14.74
N GLY A 76 17.25 -35.87 15.74
CA GLY A 76 18.34 -35.91 16.72
C GLY A 76 18.42 -37.24 17.49
N VAL A 77 17.34 -38.03 17.52
CA VAL A 77 17.27 -39.39 18.08
C VAL A 77 17.55 -40.48 17.03
N LYS A 78 17.36 -40.17 15.74
CA LYS A 78 17.52 -41.10 14.59
C LYS A 78 18.24 -40.38 13.46
N GLY A 79 19.58 -40.39 13.48
CA GLY A 79 20.46 -39.56 12.66
C GLY A 79 20.27 -39.64 11.13
N VAL A 80 19.26 -38.97 10.61
CA VAL A 80 19.03 -38.74 9.18
C VAL A 80 18.76 -37.24 8.98
N ASN A 81 19.80 -36.48 8.64
CA ASN A 81 19.70 -35.05 8.32
C ASN A 81 19.57 -34.87 6.81
N GLY A 82 18.34 -34.88 6.29
CA GLY A 82 18.07 -34.58 4.88
C GLY A 82 16.96 -33.54 4.73
N VAL A 83 17.12 -32.60 3.80
CA VAL A 83 16.07 -31.69 3.34
C VAL A 83 15.03 -32.52 2.58
N ASP A 84 13.77 -32.42 2.97
CA ASP A 84 12.68 -33.12 2.29
C ASP A 84 12.17 -32.28 1.10
N TYR A 85 12.56 -32.68 -0.12
CA TYR A 85 12.14 -32.01 -1.35
C TYR A 85 10.69 -32.32 -1.73
N GLU A 86 10.10 -33.42 -1.26
CA GLU A 86 8.68 -33.71 -1.51
C GLU A 86 7.76 -32.81 -0.68
N ARG A 87 8.25 -32.31 0.47
CA ARG A 87 7.58 -31.29 1.30
C ARG A 87 8.03 -29.86 1.03
N ASP A 88 8.82 -29.63 -0.02
CA ASP A 88 9.33 -28.30 -0.37
C ASP A 88 10.12 -27.59 0.76
N GLU A 89 10.80 -28.34 1.64
CA GLU A 89 11.58 -27.77 2.77
C GLU A 89 12.77 -26.90 2.33
N HIS A 90 13.10 -26.93 1.04
CA HIS A 90 14.11 -26.09 0.43
C HIS A 90 13.62 -24.68 0.09
N ILE A 91 12.30 -24.42 0.15
CA ILE A 91 11.72 -23.11 -0.11
C ILE A 91 11.85 -22.23 1.15
N GLU A 92 12.52 -21.09 1.00
CA GLU A 92 12.61 -20.10 2.07
C GLU A 92 11.30 -19.27 2.15
N LEU A 93 10.61 -19.37 3.28
CA LEU A 93 9.42 -18.55 3.56
C LEU A 93 9.85 -17.19 4.11
N VAL A 94 9.73 -16.15 3.27
CA VAL A 94 10.06 -14.77 3.64
C VAL A 94 8.79 -13.98 4.00
N LEU A 95 8.77 -13.40 5.19
CA LEU A 95 7.66 -12.57 5.67
C LEU A 95 7.62 -11.20 4.95
N PRO A 96 6.55 -10.88 4.21
CA PRO A 96 6.41 -9.56 3.60
C PRO A 96 6.38 -8.44 4.64
N PRO A 97 6.94 -7.26 4.36
CA PRO A 97 6.97 -6.16 5.34
C PRO A 97 5.61 -5.47 5.53
N VAL A 98 4.65 -5.72 4.63
CA VAL A 98 3.32 -5.07 4.62
C VAL A 98 2.47 -5.43 5.84
N PHE A 99 1.50 -4.56 6.18
CA PHE A 99 0.54 -4.78 7.28
C PHE A 99 1.19 -5.10 8.63
N ALA A 100 2.28 -4.41 8.96
CA ALA A 100 3.11 -4.67 10.13
C ALA A 100 3.55 -6.14 10.18
N LYS A 101 4.28 -6.57 9.13
CA LYS A 101 4.76 -7.94 8.96
C LYS A 101 3.62 -8.96 9.00
N CYS A 102 2.56 -8.68 8.25
CA CYS A 102 1.39 -9.53 8.10
C CYS A 102 0.67 -9.87 9.43
N THR A 103 0.75 -8.97 10.43
CA THR A 103 0.05 -9.17 11.73
C THR A 103 -1.26 -8.40 11.82
N LYS A 104 -1.49 -7.43 10.93
CA LYS A 104 -2.69 -6.60 10.92
C LYS A 104 -3.64 -7.04 9.83
N VAL A 105 -4.90 -7.24 10.21
CA VAL A 105 -6.02 -7.42 9.31
C VAL A 105 -6.81 -6.12 9.29
N LEU A 106 -7.00 -5.56 8.10
CA LEU A 106 -7.73 -4.30 7.92
C LEU A 106 -9.22 -4.55 7.90
N ASP A 107 -10.00 -3.61 8.44
CA ASP A 107 -11.46 -3.67 8.34
C ASP A 107 -11.91 -3.24 6.93
N ALA A 108 -12.93 -3.94 6.40
CA ALA A 108 -13.41 -3.69 5.06
C ALA A 108 -14.07 -2.31 4.91
N ARG A 109 -14.78 -1.83 5.94
CA ARG A 109 -15.42 -0.51 5.93
C ARG A 109 -14.39 0.60 6.10
N ASP A 110 -13.44 0.44 7.01
CA ASP A 110 -12.39 1.44 7.20
C ASP A 110 -11.57 1.63 5.92
N GLN A 111 -11.28 0.57 5.16
CA GLN A 111 -10.61 0.71 3.85
C GLN A 111 -11.44 1.54 2.85
N ILE A 112 -12.76 1.38 2.84
CA ILE A 112 -13.66 2.09 1.91
C ILE A 112 -13.64 3.57 2.27
N VAL A 113 -13.81 3.87 3.56
CA VAL A 113 -13.78 5.24 4.07
C VAL A 113 -12.42 5.88 3.77
N ALA A 114 -11.31 5.17 4.00
CA ALA A 114 -9.97 5.66 3.68
C ALA A 114 -9.82 6.02 2.19
N ARG A 115 -10.25 5.11 1.30
CA ARG A 115 -10.25 5.32 -0.16
C ARG A 115 -11.07 6.52 -0.57
N ASP A 116 -12.29 6.63 -0.05
CA ASP A 116 -13.20 7.69 -0.47
C ASP A 116 -12.74 9.06 0.02
N LEU A 117 -12.20 9.14 1.25
CA LEU A 117 -11.57 10.35 1.77
C LEU A 117 -10.34 10.77 0.95
N TYR A 118 -9.45 9.81 0.63
CA TYR A 118 -8.30 10.08 -0.24
C TYR A 118 -8.75 10.55 -1.62
N TRP A 119 -9.74 9.86 -2.20
CA TRP A 119 -10.25 10.22 -3.52
C TRP A 119 -10.85 11.62 -3.52
N GLU A 120 -11.67 11.96 -2.52
CA GLU A 120 -12.23 13.29 -2.34
C GLU A 120 -11.11 14.34 -2.26
N ALA A 121 -10.05 14.09 -1.48
CA ALA A 121 -8.90 14.99 -1.39
C ALA A 121 -8.23 15.23 -2.75
N MET A 122 -8.14 14.18 -3.58
CA MET A 122 -7.50 14.26 -4.89
C MET A 122 -8.32 14.98 -5.97
N ILE A 123 -9.63 15.08 -5.81
CA ILE A 123 -10.53 15.78 -6.73
C ILE A 123 -11.12 17.07 -6.12
N CYS A 124 -10.70 17.40 -4.90
CA CYS A 124 -11.17 18.56 -4.15
C CYS A 124 -10.73 19.85 -4.85
N GLU A 125 -11.70 20.72 -5.17
CA GLU A 125 -11.44 22.07 -5.67
C GLU A 125 -11.39 23.12 -4.55
N GLU A 126 -11.63 22.72 -3.31
CA GLU A 126 -11.53 23.58 -2.12
C GLU A 126 -10.07 23.83 -1.69
N GLY A 127 -9.88 24.61 -0.62
CA GLY A 127 -8.56 24.99 -0.10
C GLY A 127 -7.76 23.85 0.55
N LEU A 128 -6.48 24.13 0.81
CA LEU A 128 -5.52 23.17 1.39
C LEU A 128 -5.95 22.66 2.77
N GLU A 129 -6.71 23.43 3.54
CA GLU A 129 -7.24 23.03 4.85
C GLU A 129 -8.17 21.82 4.75
N LYS A 130 -9.05 21.80 3.76
CA LYS A 130 -9.98 20.70 3.53
C LYS A 130 -9.24 19.46 3.04
N ILE A 131 -8.30 19.64 2.12
CA ILE A 131 -7.45 18.56 1.61
C ILE A 131 -6.64 17.93 2.76
N GLU A 132 -6.05 18.74 3.63
CA GLU A 132 -5.35 18.27 4.83
C GLU A 132 -6.25 17.40 5.73
N GLU A 133 -7.45 17.89 6.06
CA GLU A 133 -8.41 17.18 6.90
C GLU A 133 -8.79 15.81 6.32
N LEU A 134 -9.07 15.76 5.01
CA LEU A 134 -9.45 14.53 4.32
C LEU A 134 -8.31 13.51 4.32
N LEU A 135 -7.08 13.94 4.06
CA LEU A 135 -5.91 13.06 4.03
C LEU A 135 -5.55 12.53 5.42
N VAL A 136 -5.62 13.37 6.45
CA VAL A 136 -5.40 12.92 7.84
C VAL A 136 -6.41 11.84 8.21
N LYS A 137 -7.70 12.06 7.95
CA LYS A 137 -8.75 11.06 8.22
C LYS A 137 -8.59 9.80 7.38
N SER A 138 -8.13 9.93 6.13
CA SER A 138 -7.83 8.77 5.27
C SER A 138 -6.74 7.90 5.89
N ILE A 139 -5.65 8.52 6.35
CA ILE A 139 -4.52 7.85 7.01
C ILE A 139 -4.94 7.19 8.32
N GLU A 140 -5.75 7.85 9.15
CA GLU A 140 -6.27 7.27 10.39
C GLU A 140 -7.06 5.98 10.12
N LYS A 141 -7.80 5.94 9.02
CA LYS A 141 -8.60 4.78 8.60
C LYS A 141 -7.76 3.70 7.94
N ASN A 142 -6.70 4.05 7.23
CA ASN A 142 -5.79 3.09 6.65
C ASN A 142 -4.33 3.60 6.62
N PRO A 143 -3.53 3.26 7.65
CA PRO A 143 -2.14 3.73 7.77
C PRO A 143 -1.12 2.89 6.98
N PHE A 144 -1.59 2.01 6.09
CA PHE A 144 -0.77 1.05 5.35
C PHE A 144 -0.64 1.38 3.86
N VAL A 145 -1.12 2.55 3.43
CA VAL A 145 -1.01 3.00 2.03
C VAL A 145 -0.18 4.26 1.96
N GLY A 146 0.77 4.35 1.02
CA GLY A 146 1.76 5.42 0.99
C GLY A 146 1.24 6.73 0.41
N GLU A 147 0.39 6.67 -0.60
CA GLU A 147 -0.03 7.83 -1.40
C GLU A 147 -0.71 8.94 -0.57
N PRO A 148 -1.62 8.67 0.39
CA PRO A 148 -2.16 9.71 1.25
C PRO A 148 -1.07 10.48 2.02
N TYR A 149 -0.03 9.80 2.50
CA TYR A 149 1.10 10.43 3.18
C TYR A 149 1.92 11.31 2.23
N VAL A 150 2.16 10.85 1.00
CA VAL A 150 2.89 11.62 -0.03
C VAL A 150 2.15 12.92 -0.33
N VAL A 151 0.84 12.85 -0.54
CA VAL A 151 0.04 14.05 -0.84
C VAL A 151 -0.04 14.97 0.38
N LEU A 152 -0.18 14.42 1.58
CA LEU A 152 -0.21 15.21 2.82
C LEU A 152 1.13 15.94 3.06
N SER A 153 2.25 15.29 2.73
CA SER A 153 3.56 15.94 2.76
C SER A 153 3.61 17.19 1.87
N GLN A 154 3.11 17.09 0.64
CA GLN A 154 3.05 18.24 -0.26
C GLN A 154 2.19 19.37 0.30
N VAL A 155 1.06 19.06 0.95
CA VAL A 155 0.20 20.04 1.63
C VAL A 155 0.99 20.75 2.73
N TYR A 156 1.70 20.01 3.58
CA TYR A 156 2.51 20.58 4.64
C TYR A 156 3.66 21.46 4.11
N LEU A 157 4.37 21.02 3.07
CA LEU A 157 5.42 21.82 2.41
C LEU A 157 4.85 23.12 1.86
N THR A 158 3.67 23.06 1.23
CA THR A 158 2.99 24.25 0.71
C THR A 158 2.59 25.23 1.81
N LYS A 159 2.28 24.73 3.02
CA LYS A 159 1.98 25.54 4.21
C LYS A 159 3.24 25.96 5.00
N GLY A 160 4.44 25.61 4.54
CA GLY A 160 5.70 25.88 5.23
C GLY A 160 5.97 25.03 6.48
N ARG A 161 5.19 23.95 6.69
CA ARG A 161 5.31 23.00 7.80
C ARG A 161 6.29 21.88 7.41
N PHE A 162 7.56 22.24 7.26
CA PHE A 162 8.58 21.36 6.68
C PHE A 162 8.84 20.10 7.50
N GLU A 163 8.88 20.20 8.83
CA GLU A 163 9.15 19.07 9.71
C GLU A 163 8.05 18.00 9.64
N GLU A 164 6.79 18.44 9.54
CA GLU A 164 5.65 17.54 9.38
C GLU A 164 5.63 16.94 7.98
N GLY A 165 5.91 17.75 6.95
CA GLY A 165 6.02 17.26 5.59
C GLY A 165 7.15 16.24 5.39
N GLU A 166 8.29 16.40 6.07
CA GLU A 166 9.37 15.42 6.08
C GLU A 166 8.89 14.08 6.63
N LYS A 167 8.25 14.10 7.81
CA LYS A 167 7.75 12.90 8.48
C LYS A 167 6.75 12.13 7.60
N GLU A 168 5.79 12.83 6.99
CA GLU A 168 4.81 12.18 6.12
C GLU A 168 5.47 11.66 4.83
N ALA A 169 6.42 12.40 4.24
CA ALA A 169 7.15 11.93 3.06
C ALA A 169 7.96 10.66 3.35
N GLU A 170 8.66 10.60 4.48
CA GLU A 170 9.43 9.40 4.87
C GLU A 170 8.49 8.21 5.06
N ARG A 171 7.37 8.39 5.76
CA ARG A 171 6.40 7.32 5.97
C ARG A 171 5.77 6.85 4.65
N GLY A 172 5.38 7.77 3.78
CA GLY A 172 4.83 7.47 2.45
C GLY A 172 5.83 6.70 1.59
N LEU A 173 7.10 7.12 1.57
CA LEU A 173 8.16 6.45 0.84
C LEU A 173 8.42 5.03 1.37
N THR A 174 8.45 4.85 2.69
CA THR A 174 8.59 3.52 3.30
C THR A 174 7.46 2.61 2.83
N LEU A 175 6.20 3.05 2.90
CA LEU A 175 5.04 2.25 2.49
C LEU A 175 5.08 1.89 1.00
N LEU A 176 5.42 2.84 0.12
CA LEU A 176 5.56 2.58 -1.32
C LEU A 176 6.64 1.52 -1.61
N LEU A 177 7.74 1.52 -0.84
CA LEU A 177 8.80 0.53 -0.95
C LEU A 177 8.42 -0.83 -0.34
N GLU A 178 7.70 -0.84 0.78
CA GLU A 178 7.20 -2.08 1.41
C GLU A 178 6.24 -2.82 0.48
N TRP A 179 5.39 -2.09 -0.24
CA TRP A 179 4.47 -2.65 -1.22
C TRP A 179 5.13 -3.03 -2.53
N GLY A 180 6.07 -2.23 -3.04
CA GLY A 180 6.64 -2.41 -4.37
C GLY A 180 5.63 -2.20 -5.52
N CYS A 181 4.42 -1.75 -5.20
CA CYS A 181 3.33 -1.42 -6.11
C CYS A 181 2.58 -0.20 -5.55
N HIS A 182 1.80 0.46 -6.39
CA HIS A 182 1.03 1.66 -6.04
C HIS A 182 -0.47 1.35 -5.96
N TRP A 183 -1.17 1.93 -4.99
CA TRP A 183 -2.61 1.87 -4.83
C TRP A 183 -3.34 2.79 -5.80
N ASP A 184 -2.84 4.03 -5.98
CA ASP A 184 -3.37 4.95 -6.98
C ASP A 184 -2.71 4.71 -8.34
N LYS A 185 -3.47 4.09 -9.23
CA LYS A 185 -3.01 3.67 -10.57
C LYS A 185 -2.92 4.80 -11.60
N ARG A 186 -3.30 6.03 -11.26
CA ARG A 186 -3.24 7.17 -12.21
C ARG A 186 -1.81 7.61 -12.52
N ILE A 187 -0.88 7.32 -11.61
CA ILE A 187 0.56 7.62 -11.72
C ILE A 187 1.32 6.31 -11.54
N SER A 188 2.42 6.11 -12.27
CA SER A 188 3.24 4.90 -12.10
C SER A 188 3.91 4.86 -10.72
N TRP A 189 4.32 3.68 -10.28
CA TRP A 189 5.06 3.53 -9.03
C TRP A 189 6.33 4.39 -9.01
N GLU A 190 7.10 4.41 -10.09
CA GLU A 190 8.30 5.23 -10.21
C GLU A 190 7.98 6.72 -10.12
N GLY A 191 6.84 7.15 -10.66
CA GLY A 191 6.35 8.52 -10.54
C GLY A 191 6.07 8.89 -9.09
N TRP A 192 5.37 8.02 -8.35
CA TRP A 192 5.14 8.20 -6.92
C TRP A 192 6.45 8.24 -6.12
N ILE A 193 7.39 7.32 -6.40
CA ILE A 193 8.70 7.28 -5.75
C ILE A 193 9.50 8.57 -6.04
N ALA A 194 9.56 8.99 -7.30
CA ALA A 194 10.28 10.19 -7.71
C ALA A 194 9.71 11.43 -7.05
N TRP A 195 8.39 11.60 -7.07
CA TRP A 195 7.73 12.74 -6.44
C TRP A 195 7.96 12.76 -4.92
N THR A 196 7.80 11.62 -4.25
CA THR A 196 8.04 11.52 -2.80
C THR A 196 9.47 11.89 -2.42
N ARG A 197 10.46 11.49 -3.23
CA ARG A 197 11.86 11.87 -3.02
C ARG A 197 12.10 13.36 -3.18
N VAL A 198 11.44 14.01 -4.15
CA VAL A 198 11.48 15.47 -4.30
C VAL A 198 10.89 16.14 -3.06
N LEU A 199 9.73 15.70 -2.58
CA LEU A 199 9.12 16.22 -1.35
C LEU A 199 10.07 16.07 -0.15
N LEU A 200 10.65 14.89 0.04
CA LEU A 200 11.57 14.62 1.13
C LEU A 200 12.82 15.50 1.08
N MET A 201 13.41 15.65 -0.11
CA MET A 201 14.56 16.55 -0.33
C MET A 201 14.19 18.00 0.01
N LYS A 202 13.03 18.46 -0.46
CA LYS A 202 12.55 19.83 -0.24
C LYS A 202 12.16 20.11 1.21
N ALA A 203 11.61 19.13 1.91
CA ALA A 203 11.36 19.19 3.34
C ALA A 203 12.66 19.40 4.13
N LYS A 204 13.69 18.58 3.83
CA LYS A 204 15.02 18.66 4.47
C LYS A 204 15.76 19.96 4.18
N GLU A 205 15.63 20.49 2.96
CA GLU A 205 16.17 21.80 2.58
C GLU A 205 15.37 22.97 3.17
N LYS A 206 14.20 22.71 3.77
CA LYS A 206 13.22 23.72 4.20
C LYS A 206 12.90 24.72 3.09
N SER A 207 12.78 24.21 1.86
CA SER A 207 12.53 25.02 0.68
C SER A 207 11.37 24.44 -0.11
N TRP A 208 10.37 25.26 -0.41
CA TRP A 208 9.27 24.88 -1.29
C TRP A 208 8.92 26.04 -2.22
N PRO A 209 8.73 25.79 -3.53
CA PRO A 209 8.38 26.86 -4.46
C PRO A 209 7.02 27.48 -4.13
N ASN A 210 6.93 28.81 -4.26
CA ASN A 210 5.70 29.59 -4.08
C ASN A 210 5.11 30.10 -5.42
N THR A 211 5.57 29.54 -6.55
CA THR A 211 5.07 29.87 -7.89
C THR A 211 4.80 28.59 -8.67
N SER A 212 3.81 28.63 -9.56
CA SER A 212 3.43 27.48 -10.39
C SER A 212 4.59 26.98 -11.26
N TRP A 213 5.37 27.90 -11.84
CA TRP A 213 6.58 27.54 -12.58
C TRP A 213 7.65 26.90 -11.69
N GLY A 214 7.79 27.38 -10.45
CA GLY A 214 8.68 26.76 -9.48
C GLY A 214 8.31 25.31 -9.18
N ILE A 215 7.02 25.00 -9.08
CA ILE A 215 6.52 23.62 -8.91
C ILE A 215 6.80 22.77 -10.15
N LEU A 216 6.48 23.26 -11.36
CA LEU A 216 6.76 22.53 -12.61
C LEU A 216 8.25 22.21 -12.78
N ASN A 217 9.13 23.15 -12.38
CA ASN A 217 10.57 22.98 -12.46
C ASN A 217 11.13 21.89 -11.53
N LEU A 218 10.37 21.42 -10.52
CA LEU A 218 10.79 20.32 -9.67
C LEU A 218 10.87 18.99 -10.42
N GLY A 219 10.10 18.82 -11.49
CA GLY A 219 10.06 17.60 -12.32
C GLY A 219 10.98 17.64 -13.55
N LEU A 220 11.66 18.77 -13.80
CA LEU A 220 12.54 18.90 -14.96
C LEU A 220 13.92 18.33 -14.65
N VAL A 221 14.34 17.35 -15.46
CA VAL A 221 15.75 16.91 -15.51
C VAL A 221 16.54 18.01 -16.21
N LYS A 222 17.62 18.49 -15.59
CA LYS A 222 18.59 19.38 -16.23
C LYS A 222 19.58 18.59 -17.07
#